data_AF-A0A7K3Z343-F1
#
_entry.id   AF-A0A7K3Z343-F1
#
_cell.length_a   1.000
_cell.length_b   1.000
_cell.length_c   1.000
_cell.angle_alpha   90.00
_cell.angle_beta   90.00
_cell.angle_gamma   90.00
#
_symmetry.space_group_name_H-M   'P 1'
#
loop_
_entity.id
_entity.type
_entity.pdbx_description
1 polymer ?
#
loop_
_entity_poly.entity_id
_entity_poly.type
_entity_poly.pdbx_seq_one_letter_code
_entity_poly.pdbx_strand_id
1 'polypeptide(L)' 'MTETQLNTEEQLLISLTLHNFSATMLKDFAEKIVRPYFYGNINEAIRSLMQKAIVEEEIVSKSFKNHK' A
#
# COMPACT_ATOMS: atom_id res chain seq x y z
N MET A 1 25.27 2.86 29.27
CA MET A 1 24.59 3.68 28.24
C MET A 1 24.61 2.89 26.94
N THR A 2 23.78 1.86 26.82
CA THR A 2 23.67 1.05 25.59
C THR A 2 22.24 0.52 25.53
N GLU A 3 21.34 1.36 25.05
CA GLU A 3 19.96 0.99 24.77
C GLU A 3 19.69 1.17 23.28
N THR A 4 19.02 0.16 22.71
CA THR A 4 18.19 0.23 21.49
C THR A 4 18.90 0.34 20.14
N GLN A 5 19.65 -0.72 19.78
CA GLN A 5 19.82 -1.14 18.38
C GLN A 5 18.77 -2.19 17.95
N LEU A 6 17.75 -2.44 18.77
CA LEU A 6 16.67 -3.40 18.50
C LEU A 6 15.47 -2.66 17.90
N ASN A 7 15.22 -2.72 16.59
CA ASN A 7 13.85 -2.87 16.05
C ASN A 7 13.69 -2.71 14.53
N THR A 8 14.64 -2.11 13.81
CA THR A 8 14.27 -1.54 12.50
C THR A 8 14.10 -2.57 11.38
N GLU A 9 14.67 -3.78 11.52
CA GLU A 9 14.71 -4.76 10.42
C GLU A 9 13.70 -5.91 10.56
N GLU A 10 13.22 -6.24 11.76
CA GLU A 10 12.22 -7.31 11.98
C GLU A 10 10.76 -6.83 11.89
N GLN A 11 10.51 -5.52 11.91
CA GLN A 11 9.14 -4.96 11.88
C GLN A 11 8.48 -4.95 10.49
N LEU A 12 9.18 -5.38 9.44
CA LEU A 12 8.72 -5.31 8.06
C LEU A 12 8.33 -6.68 7.46
N LEU A 13 8.21 -7.71 8.31
CA LEU A 13 7.58 -8.99 7.97
C LEU A 13 6.16 -9.06 8.58
N ILE A 14 5.36 -8.03 8.32
CA ILE A 14 3.92 -8.11 8.57
C ILE A 14 3.32 -8.85 7.36
N SER A 15 3.05 -10.14 7.52
CA SER A 15 2.11 -10.87 6.66
C SER A 15 0.74 -10.20 6.78
N LEU A 16 0.49 -9.18 5.96
CA LEU A 16 -0.75 -8.43 5.97
C LEU A 16 -1.87 -9.31 5.39
N THR A 17 -2.68 -9.88 6.27
CA THR A 17 -3.87 -10.61 5.87
C THR A 17 -5.00 -9.60 5.69
N LEU A 18 -5.36 -9.32 4.44
CA LEU A 18 -6.49 -8.45 4.11
C LEU A 18 -7.81 -9.18 4.39
N HIS A 19 -8.38 -8.92 5.57
CA HIS A 19 -9.68 -9.46 5.97
C HIS A 19 -10.82 -8.56 5.48
N ASN A 20 -12.03 -9.13 5.33
CA ASN A 20 -13.26 -8.43 4.92
C ASN A 20 -13.31 -7.89 3.47
N PHE A 21 -12.48 -8.40 2.57
CA PHE A 21 -12.67 -8.15 1.14
C PHE A 21 -13.71 -9.13 0.58
N SER A 22 -14.71 -8.63 -0.15
CA SER A 22 -15.64 -9.51 -0.84
C SER A 22 -14.91 -10.27 -1.96
N ALA A 23 -15.22 -11.55 -2.13
CA ALA A 23 -14.63 -12.37 -3.18
C ALA A 23 -14.90 -11.80 -4.58
N THR A 24 -16.07 -11.17 -4.77
CA THR A 24 -16.44 -10.49 -6.01
C THR A 24 -15.56 -9.27 -6.27
N MET A 25 -15.27 -8.46 -5.25
CA MET A 25 -14.36 -7.32 -5.37
C MET A 25 -12.94 -7.75 -5.72
N LEU A 26 -12.42 -8.80 -5.06
CA LEU A 26 -11.07 -9.32 -5.36
C LEU A 26 -10.99 -9.90 -6.77
N LYS A 27 -12.03 -10.62 -7.21
CA LYS A 27 -12.11 -11.13 -8.59
C LYS A 27 -12.09 -9.99 -9.60
N ASP A 28 -12.94 -8.99 -9.42
CA ASP A 28 -13.03 -7.84 -10.31
C ASP A 28 -11.72 -7.07 -10.35
N PHE A 29 -11.09 -6.86 -9.20
CA PHE A 29 -9.77 -6.25 -9.11
C PHE A 29 -8.70 -7.08 -9.85
N ALA A 30 -8.69 -8.40 -9.65
CA ALA A 30 -7.76 -9.29 -10.32
C ALA A 30 -7.92 -9.29 -11.85
N GLU A 31 -9.15 -9.30 -12.35
CA GLU A 31 -9.44 -9.36 -13.79
C GLU A 31 -9.24 -8.01 -14.48
N LYS A 32 -9.70 -6.92 -13.86
CA LYS A 32 -9.75 -5.59 -14.50
C LYS A 32 -8.48 -4.77 -14.26
N ILE A 33 -7.79 -4.99 -13.14
CA ILE A 33 -6.62 -4.18 -12.74
C ILE A 33 -5.35 -5.03 -12.73
N VAL A 34 -5.33 -6.15 -12.00
CA VAL A 34 -4.08 -6.90 -11.80
C VAL A 34 -3.62 -7.57 -13.09
N ARG A 35 -4.50 -8.30 -13.79
CA ARG A 35 -4.13 -9.04 -15.00
C ARG A 35 -3.65 -8.11 -16.13
N PRO A 36 -4.32 -6.99 -16.47
CA PRO A 36 -3.91 -6.15 -17.59
C PRO A 36 -2.66 -5.30 -17.30
N TYR A 37 -2.47 -4.85 -16.06
CA TYR A 37 -1.46 -3.85 -15.72
C TYR A 37 -0.30 -4.36 -14.85
N PHE A 38 -0.47 -5.51 -14.19
CA PHE A 38 0.51 -6.07 -13.24
C PHE A 38 0.87 -7.52 -13.55
N TYR A 39 0.61 -8.01 -14.76
CA TYR A 39 0.90 -9.38 -15.20
C TYR A 39 0.35 -10.46 -14.26
N GLY A 40 -0.77 -10.17 -13.59
CA GLY A 40 -1.38 -11.10 -12.63
C GLY A 40 -0.78 -11.07 -11.21
N ASN A 41 0.21 -10.21 -10.93
CA ASN A 41 0.79 -10.08 -9.59
C ASN A 41 -0.04 -9.12 -8.72
N ILE A 42 -0.92 -9.69 -7.89
CA ILE A 42 -1.82 -8.92 -7.01
C ILE A 42 -1.06 -8.13 -5.94
N ASN A 43 0.06 -8.64 -5.46
CA ASN A 43 0.85 -7.99 -4.42
C ASN A 43 1.47 -6.69 -4.95
N GLU A 44 1.99 -6.71 -6.18
CA GLU A 44 2.52 -5.52 -6.84
C GLU A 44 1.42 -4.49 -7.12
N ALA A 45 0.22 -4.94 -7.51
CA ALA A 45 -0.92 -4.07 -7.73
C ALA A 45 -1.34 -3.34 -6.44
N ILE A 46 -1.45 -4.07 -5.32
CA ILE A 46 -1.79 -3.51 -4.01
C ILE A 46 -0.68 -2.55 -3.54
N ARG A 47 0.59 -2.96 -3.64
CA ARG A 47 1.74 -2.12 -3.29
C ARG A 47 1.73 -0.80 -4.07
N SER A 48 1.50 -0.87 -5.39
CA SER A 48 1.44 0.31 -6.24
C SER A 48 0.28 1.24 -5.87
N LEU A 49 -0.90 0.68 -5.58
CA LEU A 49 -2.07 1.45 -5.16
C LEU A 49 -1.79 2.20 -3.85
N MET A 50 -1.21 1.52 -2.85
CA MET A 50 -0.86 2.13 -1.57
C MET A 50 0.16 3.25 -1.73
N GLN A 51 1.21 3.04 -2.53
CA GLN A 51 2.23 4.06 -2.81
C GLN A 51 1.61 5.29 -3.47
N LYS A 52 0.76 5.11 -4.48
CA LYS A 52 0.08 6.20 -5.17
C LYS A 52 -0.81 7.01 -4.22
N ALA A 53 -1.58 6.33 -3.37
CA ALA A 53 -2.45 6.98 -2.39
C ALA A 53 -1.66 7.83 -1.38
N ILE A 54 -0.51 7.33 -0.90
CA ILE A 54 0.37 8.08 0.00
C ILE A 54 0.92 9.33 -0.69
N VAL A 55 1.42 9.19 -1.93
CA VAL A 55 1.95 10.33 -2.70
C VAL A 55 0.87 11.38 -2.94
N GLU A 56 -0.35 10.96 -3.27
CA GLU A 56 -1.48 11.88 -3.46
C GLU A 56 -1.82 12.64 -2.17
N GLU A 57 -1.90 11.95 -1.03
CA GLU A 57 -2.11 12.59 0.28
C GLU A 57 -1.02 13.62 0.56
N GLU A 58 0.25 13.29 0.33
CA GLU A 58 1.35 14.21 0.57
C GLU A 58 1.25 15.48 -0.28
N ILE A 59 0.88 15.33 -1.56
CA ILE A 59 0.70 16.47 -2.48
C ILE A 59 -0.42 17.37 -1.96
N VAL A 60 -1.55 16.78 -1.60
CA VAL A 60 -2.72 17.50 -1.08
C VAL A 60 -2.39 18.21 0.23
N SER A 61 -1.77 17.51 1.18
CA SER A 61 -1.35 18.05 2.47
C SER A 61 -0.31 19.17 2.36
N LYS A 62 0.63 19.07 1.41
CA LYS A 62 1.58 20.16 1.12
C LYS A 62 0.89 21.37 0.50
N SER A 63 -0.06 21.16 -0.42
CA SER A 63 -0.85 22.23 -1.04
C SER A 63 -1.64 23.03 0.00
N PHE A 64 -2.30 22.36 0.95
CA PHE A 64 -3.05 23.03 2.02
C PHE A 64 -2.17 23.77 3.03
N LYS A 65 -0.93 23.33 3.26
CA LYS A 65 0.02 24.01 4.15
C LYS A 65 0.61 25.29 3.55
N ASN A 66 0.70 25.38 2.23
CA ASN A 66 1.27 26.55 1.54
C ASN A 66 0.28 27.72 1.37
N HIS A 67 -1.00 27.53 1.74
CA HIS A 67 -2.07 28.54 1.66
C HIS A 67 -2.47 29.12 3.03
N LYS A 68 -1.65 28.93 4.06
CA LYS A 68 -1.88 29.45 5.42
C LYS A 68 -0.68 30.28 5.87
#